data_AF-A0A173G002-F1
#
_entry.id   AF-A0A173G002-F1
#
_cell.length_a   1.000
_cell.length_b   1.000
_cell.length_c   1.000
_cell.angle_alpha   90.00
_cell.angle_beta   90.00
_cell.angle_gamma   90.00
#
_symmetry.space_group_name_H-M   'P 1'
#
loop_
_entity.id
_entity.type
_entity.pdbx_description
1 polymer ?
#
loop_
_entity_poly.entity_id
_entity_poly.type
_entity_poly.pdbx_seq_one_letter_code
_entity_poly.pdbx_strand_id
1 'polypeptide(L)'
;MKYWNLKKIKQSSLDKTGIIPRSISKIFYKFKKELDPNAEIDTLEEFKVSRYQTVASVKYVIFLLIMPLIVNQLSKSFIFGPCVNYFWNKDIHVIFLNQSQEERAFAELQRFEEKLHFEILIGQINQDSSSLVYNRITQKALDLAAEYAEESSQAIKNILADVLSCGIFISILISSKRQLSILKSFINELIYGLSDTAKAFLIILFTDMFVGFHSPHGWEVIIEAMLRHFGLPESRDFIFVFISTFPVVLDTIFKYWIFRYLNRISPSAVATYHNMNE
;
A
#
# COMPACT_ATOMS: atom_id res chain seq x y z
N MET A 1 11.59 -16.39 38.94
CA MET A 1 10.12 -16.37 38.75
C MET A 1 9.50 -15.55 39.86
N LYS A 2 8.93 -14.38 39.55
CA LYS A 2 8.18 -13.57 40.51
C LYS A 2 6.86 -13.22 39.85
N TYR A 3 5.77 -13.74 40.40
CA TYR A 3 4.42 -13.64 39.87
C TYR A 3 3.96 -12.18 39.84
N TRP A 4 3.71 -11.64 38.64
CA TRP A 4 3.11 -10.32 38.47
C TRP A 4 1.60 -10.45 38.63
N ASN A 5 1.09 -9.83 39.69
CA ASN A 5 -0.33 -9.81 40.03
C ASN A 5 -1.07 -8.82 39.10
N LEU A 6 -1.49 -9.30 37.93
CA LEU A 6 -2.24 -8.56 36.90
C LEU A 6 -3.65 -8.13 37.34
N LYS A 7 -4.06 -8.39 38.58
CA LYS A 7 -5.41 -8.12 39.07
C LYS A 7 -5.65 -6.66 39.51
N LYS A 8 -4.62 -5.82 39.58
CA LYS A 8 -4.74 -4.45 40.10
C LYS A 8 -5.01 -3.35 39.05
N ILE A 9 -5.04 -3.69 37.75
CA ILE A 9 -5.19 -2.70 36.66
C ILE A 9 -6.66 -2.46 36.27
N LYS A 10 -7.62 -3.24 36.79
CA LYS A 10 -9.03 -3.18 36.36
C LYS A 10 -9.98 -2.34 37.21
N GLN A 11 -9.48 -1.50 38.11
CA GLN A 11 -10.35 -0.78 39.05
C GLN A 11 -9.93 0.67 39.29
N SER A 12 -9.99 1.49 38.23
CA SER A 12 -10.09 2.96 38.40
C SER A 12 -10.75 3.72 37.23
N SER A 13 -11.30 3.04 36.23
CA SER A 13 -11.91 3.68 35.05
C SER A 13 -13.44 3.72 35.08
N LEU A 14 -14.06 3.74 36.26
CA LEU A 14 -15.50 3.84 36.42
C LEU A 14 -15.85 5.01 37.35
N ASP A 15 -16.42 6.03 36.72
CA ASP A 15 -17.31 7.06 37.24
C ASP A 15 -16.93 7.75 38.55
N LYS A 16 -16.31 8.93 38.43
CA LYS A 16 -16.70 10.11 39.21
C LYS A 16 -16.59 11.37 38.35
N THR A 17 -17.73 11.93 37.96
CA THR A 17 -17.91 13.35 37.65
C THR A 17 -17.68 14.14 38.94
N GLY A 18 -16.42 14.27 39.34
CA GLY A 18 -16.01 15.10 40.46
C GLY A 18 -15.89 16.56 40.03
N ILE A 19 -16.30 17.47 40.91
CA ILE A 19 -16.30 18.94 40.81
C ILE A 19 -14.88 19.54 40.62
N ILE A 20 -13.85 18.71 40.52
CA ILE A 20 -12.46 19.12 40.42
C ILE A 20 -11.98 18.99 38.97
N PRO A 21 -11.56 20.09 38.32
CA PRO A 21 -10.95 20.07 37.00
C PRO A 21 -9.79 19.06 36.94
N ARG A 22 -9.74 18.24 35.88
CA ARG A 22 -8.65 17.27 35.62
C ARG A 22 -7.25 17.91 35.65
N SER A 23 -7.16 19.22 35.42
CA SER A 23 -5.92 20.00 35.50
C SER A 23 -5.38 20.08 36.93
N ILE A 24 -6.22 20.32 37.93
CA ILE A 24 -5.81 20.45 39.34
C ILE A 24 -5.35 19.11 39.90
N SER A 25 -6.07 18.02 39.59
CA SER A 25 -5.64 16.67 40.00
C SER A 25 -4.30 16.27 39.36
N LYS A 26 -4.06 16.68 38.10
CA LYS A 26 -2.79 16.43 37.40
C LYS A 26 -1.63 17.22 38.02
N ILE A 27 -1.87 18.47 38.41
CA ILE A 27 -0.87 19.31 39.10
C ILE A 27 -0.53 18.73 40.48
N PHE A 28 -1.54 18.32 41.26
CA PHE A 28 -1.32 17.72 42.58
C PHE A 28 -0.57 16.38 42.50
N TYR A 29 -0.89 15.55 41.50
CA TYR A 29 -0.16 14.32 41.24
C TYR A 29 1.30 14.59 40.84
N LYS A 30 1.54 15.61 40.01
CA LYS A 30 2.88 16.02 39.60
C LYS A 30 3.69 16.57 40.78
N PHE A 31 3.09 17.39 41.62
CA PHE A 31 3.70 17.92 42.85
C PHE A 31 4.03 16.81 43.85
N LYS A 32 3.12 15.85 44.05
CA LYS A 32 3.38 14.66 44.88
C LYS A 32 4.50 13.78 44.31
N LYS A 33 4.61 13.67 42.98
CA LYS A 33 5.68 12.94 42.29
C LYS A 33 7.02 13.66 42.43
N GLU A 34 7.06 14.99 42.38
CA GLU A 34 8.27 15.80 42.57
C GLU A 34 8.77 15.80 44.03
N LEU A 35 7.90 15.52 45.00
CA LEU A 35 8.24 15.38 46.42
C LEU A 35 8.70 13.97 46.83
N ASP A 36 8.69 13.00 45.91
CA ASP A 36 9.15 11.64 46.18
C ASP A 36 10.69 11.58 46.04
N PRO A 37 11.43 11.12 47.07
CA PRO A 37 12.90 11.01 46.99
C PRO A 37 13.40 10.03 45.92
N ASN A 38 12.55 9.18 45.35
CA ASN A 38 12.90 8.27 44.25
C ASN A 38 12.46 8.77 42.86
N ALA A 39 11.89 9.98 42.75
CA ALA A 39 11.33 10.52 41.51
C ALA A 39 12.34 10.58 40.35
N GLU A 40 13.61 10.87 40.63
CA GLU A 40 14.67 10.87 39.62
C GLU A 40 14.94 9.47 39.07
N ILE A 41 14.86 8.43 39.90
CA ILE A 41 15.06 7.04 39.47
C ILE A 41 13.87 6.60 38.62
N ASP A 42 12.65 6.91 39.05
CA ASP A 42 11.41 6.57 38.34
C ASP A 42 11.34 7.25 36.96
N THR A 43 11.74 8.52 36.87
CA THR A 43 11.79 9.25 35.59
C THR A 43 12.85 8.69 34.64
N LEU A 44 14.01 8.26 35.15
CA LEU A 44 15.01 7.57 34.35
C LEU A 44 14.52 6.20 33.84
N GLU A 45 13.75 5.47 34.64
CA GLU A 45 13.13 4.21 34.22
C GLU A 45 12.04 4.41 33.16
N GLU A 46 11.15 5.39 33.34
CA GLU A 46 10.14 5.79 32.35
C GLU A 46 10.79 6.14 31.00
N PHE A 47 11.88 6.92 31.04
CA PHE A 47 12.63 7.27 29.83
C PHE A 47 13.25 6.04 29.14
N LYS A 48 13.85 5.12 29.90
CA LYS A 48 14.40 3.87 29.35
C LYS A 48 13.33 3.02 28.67
N VAL A 49 12.14 2.92 29.29
CA VAL A 49 11.00 2.17 28.74
C VAL A 49 10.50 2.81 27.45
N SER A 50 10.28 4.13 27.41
CA SER A 50 9.83 4.84 26.21
C SER A 50 10.85 4.71 25.05
N ARG A 51 12.14 4.83 25.35
CA ARG A 51 13.21 4.61 24.35
C ARG A 51 13.19 3.17 23.82
N TYR A 52 13.06 2.18 24.70
CA TYR A 52 12.97 0.78 24.28
C TYR A 52 11.74 0.54 23.38
N GLN A 53 10.57 1.06 23.77
CA GLN A 53 9.33 0.93 22.99
C GLN A 53 9.48 1.56 21.60
N THR A 54 10.06 2.76 21.52
CA THR A 54 10.32 3.45 20.25
C THR A 54 11.24 2.61 19.36
N VAL A 55 12.40 2.19 19.86
CA VAL A 55 13.37 1.40 19.06
C VAL A 55 12.77 0.06 18.63
N ALA A 56 12.07 -0.64 19.53
CA ALA A 56 11.43 -1.91 19.21
C ALA A 56 10.33 -1.75 18.16
N SER A 57 9.52 -0.69 18.25
CA SER A 57 8.44 -0.40 17.31
C SER A 57 8.97 -0.04 15.93
N VAL A 58 9.97 0.85 15.86
CA VAL A 58 10.61 1.25 14.60
C VAL A 58 11.26 0.05 13.92
N LYS A 59 12.04 -0.75 14.66
CA LYS A 59 12.66 -1.97 14.13
C LYS A 59 11.61 -2.96 13.62
N TYR A 60 10.51 -3.10 14.34
CA TYR A 60 9.43 -3.98 13.96
C TYR A 60 8.70 -3.50 12.69
N VAL A 61 8.43 -2.21 12.55
CA VAL A 61 7.83 -1.62 11.33
C VAL A 61 8.73 -1.84 10.12
N ILE A 62 10.03 -1.56 10.25
CA ILE A 62 11.02 -1.79 9.20
C ILE A 62 11.03 -3.27 8.81
N PHE A 63 11.08 -4.17 9.79
CA PHE A 63 11.04 -5.61 9.54
C PHE A 63 9.75 -6.05 8.85
N LEU A 64 8.60 -5.54 9.30
CA LEU A 64 7.28 -5.87 8.77
C LEU A 64 7.10 -5.44 7.31
N LEU A 65 7.70 -4.31 6.91
CA LEU A 65 7.64 -3.80 5.53
C LEU A 65 8.68 -4.47 4.63
N ILE A 66 9.91 -4.63 5.10
CA ILE A 66 11.03 -5.10 4.28
C ILE A 66 10.99 -6.62 4.07
N MET A 67 10.60 -7.41 5.08
CA MET A 67 10.66 -8.87 4.98
C MET A 67 9.78 -9.45 3.87
N PRO A 68 8.49 -9.06 3.71
CA PRO A 68 7.67 -9.53 2.60
C PRO A 68 8.27 -9.17 1.24
N LEU A 69 8.81 -7.95 1.10
CA LEU A 69 9.46 -7.50 -0.14
C LEU A 69 10.69 -8.34 -0.48
N ILE A 70 11.56 -8.61 0.50
CA ILE A 70 12.73 -9.47 0.29
C ILE A 70 12.28 -10.88 -0.11
N VAL A 71 11.29 -11.45 0.58
CA VAL A 71 10.78 -12.79 0.25
C VAL A 71 10.19 -12.81 -1.15
N ASN A 72 9.44 -11.78 -1.55
CA ASN A 72 8.89 -11.67 -2.90
C ASN A 72 10.01 -11.75 -3.95
N GLN A 73 11.00 -10.86 -3.87
CA GLN A 73 12.09 -10.80 -4.84
C GLN A 73 12.93 -12.08 -4.86
N LEU A 74 13.27 -12.62 -3.69
CA LEU A 74 14.06 -13.85 -3.61
C LEU A 74 13.28 -15.06 -4.13
N SER A 75 12.01 -15.22 -3.74
CA SER A 75 11.20 -16.34 -4.21
C SER A 75 10.94 -16.25 -5.71
N LYS A 76 10.65 -15.05 -6.23
CA LYS A 76 10.49 -14.81 -7.66
C LYS A 76 11.74 -15.19 -8.44
N SER A 77 12.93 -14.80 -7.96
CA SER A 77 14.19 -15.03 -8.66
C SER A 77 14.70 -16.47 -8.56
N PHE A 78 14.69 -17.05 -7.35
CA PHE A 78 15.35 -18.33 -7.08
C PHE A 78 14.43 -19.55 -7.10
N ILE A 79 13.11 -19.36 -6.90
CA ILE A 79 12.15 -20.47 -6.82
C ILE A 79 11.21 -20.43 -8.03
N PHE A 80 10.36 -19.41 -8.10
CA PHE A 80 9.31 -19.33 -9.11
C PHE A 80 9.86 -19.06 -10.51
N GLY A 81 10.93 -18.26 -10.65
CA GLY A 81 11.56 -17.98 -11.93
C GLY A 81 12.00 -19.25 -12.68
N PRO A 82 12.90 -20.06 -12.09
CA PRO A 82 13.32 -21.33 -12.68
C PRO A 82 12.16 -22.31 -12.90
N CYS A 83 11.23 -22.43 -11.94
CA CYS A 83 10.09 -23.33 -12.07
C CYS A 83 9.17 -22.92 -13.22
N VAL A 84 8.72 -21.67 -13.25
CA VAL A 84 7.83 -21.16 -14.29
C VAL A 84 8.52 -21.24 -15.64
N ASN A 85 9.78 -20.84 -15.77
CA ASN A 85 10.51 -20.94 -17.05
C ASN A 85 10.63 -22.39 -17.54
N TYR A 86 10.84 -23.35 -16.64
CA TYR A 86 10.90 -24.76 -17.02
C TYR A 86 9.56 -25.28 -17.57
N PHE A 87 8.44 -24.96 -16.92
CA PHE A 87 7.11 -25.35 -17.40
C PHE A 87 6.70 -24.58 -18.65
N TRP A 88 6.98 -23.28 -18.70
CA TRP A 88 6.66 -22.40 -19.82
C TRP A 88 7.39 -22.80 -21.11
N ASN A 89 8.65 -23.22 -21.02
CA ASN A 89 9.41 -23.72 -22.17
C ASN A 89 8.97 -25.11 -22.63
N LYS A 90 8.23 -25.85 -21.80
CA LYS A 90 7.77 -27.21 -22.10
C LYS A 90 6.41 -27.20 -22.80
N ASP A 91 5.51 -26.31 -22.37
CA ASP A 91 4.19 -26.11 -22.97
C ASP A 91 4.24 -24.95 -23.97
N ILE A 92 4.89 -25.18 -25.11
CA ILE A 92 5.07 -24.21 -26.20
C ILE A 92 3.74 -23.97 -26.93
N HIS A 93 2.76 -23.25 -26.38
CA HIS A 93 1.63 -22.73 -27.18
C HIS A 93 0.93 -21.48 -26.62
N VAL A 94 1.16 -21.08 -25.35
CA VAL A 94 0.47 -19.93 -24.76
C VAL A 94 1.35 -18.69 -24.85
N ILE A 95 1.20 -17.92 -25.93
CA ILE A 95 1.89 -16.62 -26.11
C ILE A 95 1.22 -15.54 -25.26
N PHE A 96 -0.12 -15.55 -25.22
CA PHE A 96 -0.92 -14.56 -24.51
C PHE A 96 -1.64 -15.22 -23.33
N LEU A 97 -1.52 -14.63 -22.15
CA LEU A 97 -2.24 -15.05 -20.95
C LEU A 97 -3.70 -14.57 -20.97
N ASN A 98 -3.96 -13.43 -21.61
CA ASN A 98 -5.30 -12.84 -21.69
C ASN A 98 -5.54 -12.12 -23.04
N GLN A 99 -6.81 -11.86 -23.34
CA GLN A 99 -7.25 -11.22 -24.58
C GLN A 99 -6.69 -9.79 -24.75
N SER A 100 -6.47 -9.06 -23.65
CA SER A 100 -5.92 -7.71 -23.72
C SER A 100 -4.46 -7.70 -24.20
N GLN A 101 -3.67 -8.71 -23.86
CA GLN A 101 -2.31 -8.87 -24.41
C GLN A 101 -2.35 -9.19 -25.91
N GLU A 102 -3.24 -10.10 -26.32
CA GLU A 102 -3.43 -10.47 -27.72
C GLU A 102 -3.84 -9.26 -28.58
N GLU A 103 -4.82 -8.48 -28.13
CA GLU A 103 -5.27 -7.25 -28.81
C GLU A 103 -4.13 -6.23 -28.95
N ARG A 104 -3.30 -6.04 -27.92
CA ARG A 104 -2.14 -5.13 -27.99
C ARG A 104 -1.09 -5.64 -28.97
N ALA A 105 -0.78 -6.93 -28.95
CA ALA A 105 0.18 -7.54 -29.86
C ALA A 105 -0.25 -7.41 -31.32
N PHE A 106 -1.52 -7.68 -31.61
CA PHE A 106 -2.06 -7.56 -32.97
C PHE A 106 -2.15 -6.10 -33.42
N ALA A 107 -2.56 -5.18 -32.54
CA ALA A 107 -2.57 -3.76 -32.86
C ALA A 107 -1.16 -3.23 -33.18
N GLU A 108 -0.14 -3.69 -32.45
CA GLU A 108 1.25 -3.30 -32.69
C GLU A 108 1.80 -3.87 -34.01
N LEU A 109 1.50 -5.14 -34.30
CA LEU A 109 1.86 -5.77 -35.57
C LEU A 109 1.18 -5.07 -36.75
N GLN A 110 -0.13 -4.80 -36.64
CA GLN A 110 -0.88 -4.08 -37.66
C GLN A 110 -0.28 -2.69 -37.91
N ARG A 111 0.02 -1.92 -36.86
CA ARG A 111 0.62 -0.59 -37.01
C ARG A 111 1.99 -0.66 -37.70
N PHE A 112 2.75 -1.72 -37.46
CA PHE A 112 4.03 -1.96 -38.13
C PHE A 112 3.84 -2.31 -39.61
N GLU A 113 2.87 -3.16 -39.95
CA GLU A 113 2.52 -3.49 -41.33
C GLU A 113 2.02 -2.26 -42.11
N GLU A 114 1.14 -1.47 -41.52
CA GLU A 114 0.63 -0.22 -42.10
C GLU A 114 1.77 0.77 -42.38
N LYS A 115 2.73 0.88 -41.46
CA LYS A 115 3.92 1.71 -41.64
C LYS A 115 4.78 1.21 -42.81
N LEU A 116 5.06 -0.10 -42.88
CA LEU A 116 5.83 -0.69 -43.98
C LEU A 116 5.11 -0.49 -45.33
N HIS A 117 3.80 -0.68 -45.36
CA HIS A 117 2.99 -0.48 -46.55
C HIS A 117 3.04 0.98 -47.02
N PHE A 118 2.96 1.94 -46.09
CA PHE A 118 3.13 3.36 -46.39
C PHE A 118 4.51 3.67 -47.00
N GLU A 119 5.59 3.13 -46.42
CA GLU A 119 6.97 3.30 -46.92
C GLU A 119 7.15 2.74 -48.34
N ILE A 120 6.46 1.65 -48.68
CA ILE A 120 6.42 1.10 -50.05
C ILE A 120 5.72 2.06 -51.01
N LEU A 121 4.53 2.56 -50.63
CA LEU A 121 3.72 3.44 -51.48
C LEU A 121 4.42 4.77 -51.83
N ILE A 122 5.22 5.31 -50.92
CA ILE A 122 5.99 6.56 -51.14
C ILE A 122 7.35 6.31 -51.82
N GLY A 123 7.66 5.07 -52.20
CA GLY A 123 8.88 4.71 -52.91
C GLY A 123 10.16 4.70 -52.05
N GLN A 124 10.03 4.67 -50.71
CA GLN A 124 11.19 4.51 -49.82
C GLN A 124 11.69 3.06 -49.79
N ILE A 125 10.80 2.10 -50.03
CA ILE A 125 11.11 0.67 -50.14
C ILE A 125 10.78 0.22 -51.57
N ASN A 126 11.77 -0.35 -52.26
CA ASN A 126 11.57 -0.88 -53.62
C ASN A 126 10.57 -2.04 -53.61
N GLN A 127 9.59 -2.02 -54.51
CA GLN A 127 8.49 -3.01 -54.56
C GLN A 127 8.98 -4.46 -54.83
N ASP A 128 10.12 -4.61 -55.52
CA ASP A 128 10.81 -5.90 -55.76
C ASP A 128 11.35 -6.57 -54.48
N SER A 129 11.30 -5.87 -53.34
CA SER A 129 11.75 -6.37 -52.03
C SER A 129 10.67 -7.14 -51.25
N SER A 130 9.64 -7.68 -51.92
CA SER A 130 8.51 -8.38 -51.29
C SER A 130 8.94 -9.46 -50.29
N SER A 131 10.04 -10.18 -50.56
CA SER A 131 10.62 -11.16 -49.63
C SER A 131 11.24 -10.52 -48.38
N LEU A 132 11.88 -9.35 -48.51
CA LEU A 132 12.43 -8.58 -47.40
C LEU A 132 11.31 -7.99 -46.52
N VAL A 133 10.21 -7.54 -47.13
CA VAL A 133 9.03 -7.04 -46.40
C VAL A 133 8.40 -8.17 -45.58
N TYR A 134 8.15 -9.33 -46.19
CA TYR A 134 7.64 -10.51 -45.50
C TYR A 134 8.56 -10.94 -44.34
N ASN A 135 9.88 -10.93 -44.56
CA ASN A 135 10.84 -11.26 -43.51
C ASN A 135 10.78 -10.25 -42.36
N ARG A 136 10.65 -8.94 -42.63
CA ARG A 136 10.52 -7.91 -41.58
C ARG A 136 9.25 -8.10 -40.74
N ILE A 137 8.12 -8.38 -41.38
CA ILE A 137 6.85 -8.66 -40.69
C ILE A 137 6.99 -9.92 -39.83
N THR A 138 7.56 -10.99 -40.39
CA THR A 138 7.80 -12.25 -39.67
C THR A 138 8.69 -12.03 -38.45
N GLN A 139 9.79 -11.28 -38.59
CA GLN A 139 10.66 -10.95 -37.46
C GLN A 139 9.93 -10.15 -36.39
N LYS A 140 9.16 -9.11 -36.78
CA LYS A 140 8.37 -8.33 -35.81
C LYS A 140 7.32 -9.19 -35.09
N ALA A 141 6.68 -10.12 -35.79
CA ALA A 141 5.72 -11.04 -35.18
C ALA A 141 6.40 -11.99 -34.18
N LEU A 142 7.60 -12.50 -34.48
CA LEU A 142 8.38 -13.32 -33.55
C LEU A 142 8.85 -12.53 -32.32
N ASP A 143 9.29 -11.28 -32.53
CA ASP A 143 9.70 -10.39 -31.43
C ASP A 143 8.53 -10.11 -30.49
N LEU A 144 7.36 -9.77 -31.04
CA LEU A 144 6.13 -9.57 -30.26
C LEU A 144 5.72 -10.85 -29.53
N ALA A 145 5.77 -12.00 -30.20
CA ALA A 145 5.46 -13.27 -29.57
C ALA A 145 6.40 -13.56 -28.37
N ALA A 146 7.70 -13.28 -28.50
CA ALA A 146 8.66 -13.45 -27.41
C ALA A 146 8.41 -12.47 -26.25
N GLU A 147 8.12 -11.20 -26.57
CA GLU A 147 7.83 -10.15 -25.59
C GLU A 147 6.60 -10.47 -24.75
N TYR A 148 5.46 -10.78 -25.40
CA TYR A 148 4.21 -11.09 -24.70
C TYR A 148 4.24 -12.46 -24.00
N ALA A 149 5.01 -13.43 -24.51
CA ALA A 149 5.23 -14.69 -23.80
C ALA A 149 6.02 -14.47 -22.50
N GLU A 150 7.03 -13.59 -22.52
CA GLU A 150 7.77 -13.22 -21.31
C GLU A 150 6.89 -12.40 -20.35
N GLU A 151 6.08 -11.47 -20.84
CA GLU A 151 5.10 -10.73 -20.01
C GLU A 151 4.14 -11.70 -19.29
N SER A 152 3.61 -12.68 -20.03
CA SER A 152 2.72 -13.72 -19.49
C SER A 152 3.40 -14.57 -18.42
N SER A 153 4.62 -15.04 -18.69
CA SER A 153 5.44 -15.79 -17.73
C SER A 153 5.77 -14.96 -16.49
N GLN A 154 6.06 -13.67 -16.66
CA GLN A 154 6.33 -12.73 -15.57
C GLN A 154 5.11 -12.50 -14.68
N ALA A 155 3.92 -12.35 -15.26
CA ALA A 155 2.68 -12.21 -14.50
C ALA A 155 2.42 -13.42 -13.58
N ILE A 156 2.65 -14.64 -14.07
CA ILE A 156 2.51 -15.85 -13.25
C ILE A 156 3.55 -15.86 -12.11
N LYS A 157 4.82 -15.53 -12.42
CA LYS A 157 5.89 -15.42 -11.40
C LYS A 157 5.52 -14.37 -10.34
N ASN A 158 4.94 -13.24 -10.73
CA ASN A 158 4.48 -12.19 -9.83
C ASN A 158 3.39 -12.70 -8.88
N ILE A 159 2.33 -13.30 -9.42
CA ILE A 159 1.22 -13.82 -8.61
C ILE A 159 1.74 -14.80 -7.54
N LEU A 160 2.59 -15.76 -7.93
CA LEU A 160 3.13 -16.75 -7.00
C LEU A 160 4.00 -16.11 -5.91
N ALA A 161 4.85 -15.15 -6.28
CA ALA A 161 5.69 -14.42 -5.34
C ALA A 161 4.88 -13.53 -4.39
N ASP A 162 3.81 -12.89 -4.89
CA ASP A 162 2.93 -12.04 -4.10
C ASP A 162 2.10 -12.83 -3.11
N VAL A 163 1.56 -13.99 -3.53
CA VAL A 163 0.83 -14.90 -2.63
C VAL A 163 1.73 -15.38 -1.50
N LEU A 164 2.97 -15.78 -1.82
CA LEU A 164 3.93 -16.19 -0.80
C LEU A 164 4.30 -15.03 0.14
N SER A 165 4.59 -13.85 -0.41
CA SER A 165 4.91 -12.64 0.34
C SER A 165 3.78 -12.24 1.29
N CYS A 166 2.53 -12.27 0.82
CA CYS A 166 1.34 -12.02 1.62
C CYS A 166 1.20 -13.07 2.74
N GLY A 167 1.42 -14.35 2.43
CA GLY A 167 1.46 -15.42 3.43
C GLY A 167 2.50 -15.18 4.53
N ILE A 168 3.71 -14.74 4.16
CA ILE A 168 4.76 -14.37 5.12
C ILE A 168 4.37 -13.16 5.95
N PHE A 169 3.82 -12.11 5.33
CA PHE A 169 3.35 -10.93 6.03
C PHE A 169 2.31 -11.29 7.10
N ILE A 170 1.30 -12.09 6.73
CA ILE A 170 0.27 -12.57 7.65
C ILE A 170 0.89 -13.44 8.75
N SER A 171 1.81 -14.34 8.41
CA SER A 171 2.51 -15.19 9.37
C SER A 171 3.32 -14.37 10.40
N ILE A 172 4.00 -13.31 9.95
CA ILE A 172 4.70 -12.37 10.82
C ILE A 172 3.69 -11.74 11.78
N LEU A 173 2.56 -11.20 11.29
CA LEU A 173 1.54 -10.58 12.13
C LEU A 173 1.01 -11.55 13.20
N ILE A 174 0.72 -12.80 12.83
CA ILE A 174 0.20 -13.81 13.77
C ILE A 174 1.25 -14.21 14.81
N SER A 175 2.51 -14.37 14.40
CA SER A 175 3.59 -14.86 15.27
C SER A 175 4.13 -13.77 16.20
N SER A 176 4.12 -12.50 15.77
CA SER A 176 4.74 -11.37 16.47
C SER A 176 3.75 -10.54 17.31
N LYS A 177 2.80 -11.20 17.99
CA LYS A 177 1.76 -10.54 18.82
C LYS A 177 2.34 -9.58 19.87
N ARG A 178 3.48 -9.93 20.47
CA ARG A 178 4.16 -9.08 21.46
C ARG A 178 4.65 -7.78 20.84
N GLN A 179 5.33 -7.86 19.70
CA GLN A 179 5.85 -6.71 18.97
C GLN A 179 4.71 -5.83 18.46
N LEU A 180 3.62 -6.43 17.97
CA LEU A 180 2.40 -5.71 17.60
C LEU A 180 1.79 -4.96 18.79
N SER A 181 1.76 -5.58 19.97
CA SER A 181 1.28 -4.91 21.18
C SER A 181 2.17 -3.73 21.57
N ILE A 182 3.49 -3.85 21.43
CA ILE A 182 4.45 -2.76 21.69
C ILE A 182 4.24 -1.63 20.67
N LEU A 183 4.14 -1.96 19.38
CA LEU A 183 3.86 -0.99 18.32
C LEU A 183 2.53 -0.26 18.56
N LYS A 184 1.48 -0.98 18.95
CA LYS A 184 0.18 -0.38 19.30
C LYS A 184 0.30 0.58 20.48
N SER A 185 1.06 0.22 21.51
CA SER A 185 1.32 1.11 22.65
C SER A 185 2.05 2.38 22.21
N PHE A 186 3.09 2.23 21.39
CA PHE A 186 3.87 3.34 20.85
C PHE A 186 3.01 4.29 19.98
N ILE A 187 2.21 3.74 19.05
CA ILE A 187 1.29 4.54 18.23
C ILE A 187 0.26 5.27 19.10
N ASN A 188 -0.28 4.61 20.13
CA ASN A 188 -1.19 5.25 21.06
C ASN A 188 -0.51 6.40 21.81
N GLU A 189 0.72 6.21 22.30
CA GLU A 189 1.48 7.25 22.98
C GLU A 189 1.72 8.46 22.06
N LEU A 190 2.08 8.22 20.78
CA LEU A 190 2.20 9.28 19.77
C LEU A 190 0.87 10.01 19.56
N ILE A 191 -0.23 9.29 19.31
CA ILE A 191 -1.54 9.91 19.01
C ILE A 191 -2.09 10.68 20.22
N TYR A 192 -2.02 10.10 21.43
CA TYR A 192 -2.50 10.76 22.65
C TYR A 192 -1.58 11.87 23.15
N GLY A 193 -0.30 11.84 22.76
CA GLY A 193 0.66 12.91 23.03
C GLY A 193 0.43 14.18 22.20
N LEU A 194 -0.32 14.09 21.10
CA LEU A 194 -0.66 15.24 20.26
C LEU A 194 -1.79 16.08 20.86
N SER A 195 -1.82 17.39 20.53
CA SER A 195 -2.97 18.25 20.81
C SER A 195 -4.18 17.83 19.97
N ASP A 196 -5.39 18.16 20.42
CA ASP A 196 -6.62 17.84 19.67
C ASP A 196 -6.66 18.53 18.30
N THR A 197 -6.06 19.72 18.18
CA THR A 197 -5.87 20.42 16.89
C THR A 197 -4.89 19.68 15.96
N ALA A 198 -3.76 19.18 16.47
CA ALA A 198 -2.80 18.41 15.67
C ALA A 198 -3.37 17.06 15.22
N LYS A 199 -4.18 16.39 16.06
CA LYS A 199 -4.91 15.18 15.67
C LYS A 199 -5.88 15.45 14.53
N ALA A 200 -6.68 16.53 14.64
CA ALA A 200 -7.61 16.91 13.58
C ALA A 200 -6.86 17.25 12.27
N PHE A 201 -5.78 18.02 12.36
CA PHE A 201 -4.94 18.36 11.20
C PHE A 201 -4.34 17.11 10.53
N LEU A 202 -3.75 16.18 11.29
CA LEU A 202 -3.18 14.95 10.73
C LEU A 202 -4.23 14.09 10.04
N ILE A 203 -5.44 14.01 10.59
CA ILE A 203 -6.56 13.30 9.97
C ILE A 203 -6.90 13.95 8.63
N ILE A 204 -7.11 15.27 8.60
CA ILE A 204 -7.45 16.03 7.38
C ILE A 204 -6.34 15.86 6.32
N LEU A 205 -5.09 16.08 6.71
CA LEU A 205 -3.93 15.96 5.81
C LEU A 205 -3.82 14.57 5.19
N PHE A 206 -3.96 13.51 6.01
CA PHE A 206 -3.88 12.14 5.53
C PHE A 206 -5.02 11.84 4.53
N THR A 207 -6.23 12.28 4.85
CA THR A 207 -7.36 12.03 3.95
C THR A 207 -7.28 12.84 2.67
N ASP A 208 -6.83 14.08 2.72
CA ASP A 208 -6.65 14.90 1.51
C ASP A 208 -5.57 14.29 0.59
N MET A 209 -4.46 13.81 1.15
CA MET A 209 -3.36 13.21 0.37
C MET A 209 -3.72 11.87 -0.29
N PHE A 210 -4.50 11.01 0.37
CA PHE A 210 -4.83 9.67 -0.14
C PHE A 210 -6.15 9.60 -0.90
N VAL A 211 -7.04 10.56 -0.66
CA VAL A 211 -8.43 10.52 -1.12
C VAL A 211 -8.74 11.69 -2.08
N GLY A 212 -7.89 12.72 -2.11
CA GLY A 212 -7.97 13.82 -3.07
C GLY A 212 -7.69 13.37 -4.51
N PHE A 213 -8.67 13.57 -5.39
CA PHE A 213 -8.52 13.28 -6.81
C PHE A 213 -7.72 14.38 -7.49
N HIS A 214 -6.50 14.06 -7.92
CA HIS A 214 -5.71 15.02 -8.69
C HIS A 214 -5.67 14.71 -10.19
N SER A 215 -5.97 13.48 -10.61
CA SER A 215 -6.15 13.16 -12.04
C SER A 215 -6.78 11.77 -12.24
N PRO A 216 -7.88 11.64 -13.02
CA PRO A 216 -8.39 10.35 -13.51
C PRO A 216 -7.30 9.52 -14.21
N HIS A 217 -6.39 10.19 -14.93
CA HIS A 217 -5.31 9.53 -15.65
C HIS A 217 -4.27 8.89 -14.70
N GLY A 218 -4.06 9.47 -13.51
CA GLY A 218 -3.19 8.86 -12.50
C GLY A 218 -3.72 7.49 -12.05
N TRP A 219 -5.03 7.38 -11.89
CA TRP A 219 -5.68 6.11 -11.56
C TRP A 219 -5.65 5.11 -12.71
N GLU A 220 -5.82 5.56 -13.95
CA GLU A 220 -5.68 4.72 -15.14
C GLU A 220 -4.31 4.03 -15.16
N VAL A 221 -3.23 4.79 -15.02
CA VAL A 221 -1.87 4.24 -15.03
C VAL A 221 -1.63 3.26 -13.87
N ILE A 222 -2.12 3.58 -12.66
CA ILE A 222 -1.98 2.70 -11.49
C ILE A 222 -2.72 1.37 -11.71
N ILE A 223 -3.97 1.44 -12.19
CA ILE A 223 -4.81 0.25 -12.38
C ILE A 223 -4.28 -0.59 -13.54
N GLU A 224 -3.90 0.01 -14.67
CA GLU A 224 -3.26 -0.72 -15.78
C GLU A 224 -1.99 -1.42 -15.30
N ALA A 225 -1.12 -0.74 -14.56
CA ALA A 225 0.10 -1.34 -14.01
C ALA A 225 -0.21 -2.51 -13.05
N MET A 226 -1.23 -2.38 -12.20
CA MET A 226 -1.66 -3.46 -11.32
C MET A 226 -2.23 -4.65 -12.09
N LEU A 227 -3.10 -4.41 -13.08
CA LEU A 227 -3.69 -5.48 -13.90
C LEU A 227 -2.59 -6.23 -14.68
N ARG A 228 -1.64 -5.51 -15.29
CA ARG A 228 -0.46 -6.11 -15.95
C ARG A 228 0.38 -6.93 -14.99
N HIS A 229 0.65 -6.41 -13.80
CA HIS A 229 1.44 -7.12 -12.79
C HIS A 229 0.83 -8.47 -12.42
N PHE A 230 -0.50 -8.55 -12.35
CA PHE A 230 -1.25 -9.80 -12.11
C PHE A 230 -1.62 -10.56 -13.39
N GLY A 231 -1.28 -10.08 -14.58
CA GLY A 231 -1.66 -10.73 -15.85
C GLY A 231 -3.17 -10.72 -16.12
N LEU A 232 -3.90 -9.80 -15.51
CA LEU A 232 -5.34 -9.60 -15.72
C LEU A 232 -5.59 -8.70 -16.94
N PRO A 233 -6.71 -8.87 -17.65
CA PRO A 233 -7.01 -8.06 -18.82
C PRO A 233 -7.28 -6.60 -18.45
N GLU A 234 -6.69 -5.67 -19.20
CA GLU A 234 -6.87 -4.22 -19.06
C GLU A 234 -8.17 -3.76 -19.74
N SER A 235 -9.31 -4.25 -19.27
CA SER A 235 -10.60 -3.84 -19.86
C SER A 235 -10.85 -2.35 -19.57
N ARG A 236 -10.92 -1.53 -20.63
CA ARG A 236 -11.17 -0.08 -20.53
C ARG A 236 -12.46 0.21 -19.77
N ASP A 237 -13.51 -0.57 -20.00
CA ASP A 237 -14.79 -0.40 -19.32
C ASP A 237 -14.67 -0.56 -17.80
N PHE A 238 -13.94 -1.58 -17.34
CA PHE A 238 -13.66 -1.76 -15.91
C PHE A 238 -12.86 -0.59 -15.35
N ILE A 239 -11.80 -0.18 -16.06
CA ILE A 239 -10.94 0.93 -15.63
C ILE A 239 -11.76 2.22 -15.50
N PHE A 240 -12.59 2.56 -16.48
CA PHE A 240 -13.44 3.76 -16.43
C PHE A 240 -14.50 3.70 -15.34
N VAL A 241 -15.17 2.55 -15.15
CA VAL A 241 -16.14 2.37 -14.07
C VAL A 241 -15.46 2.48 -12.70
N PHE A 242 -14.27 1.89 -12.56
CA PHE A 242 -13.48 1.99 -11.33
C PHE A 242 -13.11 3.44 -11.04
N ILE A 243 -12.49 4.15 -11.98
CA ILE A 243 -12.02 5.54 -11.81
C ILE A 243 -13.18 6.50 -11.51
N SER A 244 -14.35 6.28 -12.10
CA SER A 244 -15.53 7.13 -11.88
C SER A 244 -16.24 6.85 -10.55
N THR A 245 -16.19 5.62 -10.05
CA THR A 245 -17.00 5.20 -8.88
C THR A 245 -16.17 5.06 -7.61
N PHE A 246 -15.11 4.25 -7.65
CA PHE A 246 -14.38 3.84 -6.45
C PHE A 246 -13.71 5.02 -5.74
N PRO A 247 -12.96 5.90 -6.44
CA PRO A 247 -12.37 7.07 -5.82
C PRO A 247 -13.44 7.92 -5.14
N VAL A 248 -14.51 8.32 -5.84
CA VAL A 248 -15.60 9.19 -5.31
C VAL A 248 -16.29 8.60 -4.08
N VAL A 249 -16.56 7.28 -4.09
CA VAL A 249 -17.14 6.59 -2.95
C VAL A 249 -16.19 6.61 -1.75
N LEU A 250 -14.89 6.36 -1.98
CA LEU A 250 -13.87 6.40 -0.94
C LEU A 250 -13.79 7.80 -0.30
N ASP A 251 -13.84 8.87 -1.09
CA ASP A 251 -13.90 10.26 -0.63
C ASP A 251 -15.12 10.56 0.22
N THR A 252 -16.29 10.13 -0.24
CA THR A 252 -17.52 10.34 0.51
C THR A 252 -17.50 9.61 1.86
N ILE A 253 -17.01 8.36 1.89
CA ILE A 253 -16.90 7.57 3.12
C ILE A 253 -15.90 8.21 4.09
N PHE A 254 -14.71 8.60 3.62
CA PHE A 254 -13.70 9.22 4.48
C PHE A 254 -14.17 10.57 5.00
N LYS A 255 -14.69 11.46 4.15
CA LYS A 255 -15.25 12.76 4.59
C LYS A 255 -16.35 12.57 5.63
N TYR A 256 -17.28 11.65 5.42
CA TYR A 256 -18.33 11.34 6.39
C TYR A 256 -17.77 10.83 7.71
N TRP A 257 -16.80 9.90 7.66
CA TRP A 257 -16.20 9.32 8.87
C TRP A 257 -15.43 10.37 9.67
N ILE A 258 -14.66 11.24 9.01
CA ILE A 258 -13.97 12.37 9.62
C ILE A 258 -14.97 13.33 10.26
N PHE A 259 -16.00 13.75 9.51
CA PHE A 259 -17.01 14.68 10.03
C PHE A 259 -17.66 14.12 11.29
N ARG A 260 -18.02 12.83 11.29
CA ARG A 260 -18.57 12.16 12.48
C ARG A 260 -17.57 12.06 13.62
N TYR A 261 -16.29 11.85 13.33
CA TYR A 261 -15.24 11.76 14.33
C TYR A 261 -14.94 13.13 14.98
N LEU A 262 -14.77 14.18 14.18
CA LEU A 262 -14.51 15.55 14.66
C LEU A 262 -15.69 16.10 15.48
N ASN A 263 -16.94 15.89 15.03
CA ASN A 263 -18.14 16.29 15.77
C ASN A 263 -18.25 15.66 17.17
N ARG A 264 -17.65 14.49 17.39
CA ARG A 264 -17.68 13.82 18.71
C ARG A 264 -16.62 14.32 19.69
N ILE A 265 -15.54 14.96 19.20
CA ILE A 265 -14.38 15.30 20.03
C ILE A 265 -14.33 16.80 20.34
N SER A 266 -14.67 17.67 19.38
CA SER A 266 -14.75 19.10 19.65
C SER A 266 -15.59 19.84 18.59
N PRO A 267 -16.64 20.58 18.98
CA PRO A 267 -17.39 21.46 18.07
C PRO A 267 -16.52 22.52 17.41
N SER A 268 -15.41 22.94 18.02
CA SER A 268 -14.50 23.93 17.44
C SER A 268 -13.65 23.39 16.28
N ALA A 269 -13.35 22.09 16.25
CA ALA A 269 -12.64 21.46 15.12
C ALA A 269 -13.53 21.36 13.87
N VAL A 270 -14.85 21.28 14.06
CA VAL A 270 -15.86 21.27 12.99
C VAL A 270 -15.95 22.64 12.32
N ALA A 271 -15.88 23.72 13.11
CA ALA A 271 -15.84 25.08 12.59
C ALA A 271 -14.57 25.34 11.76
N THR A 272 -13.41 24.81 12.18
CA THR A 272 -12.17 24.90 11.39
C THR A 272 -12.25 24.11 10.08
N TYR A 273 -12.86 22.92 10.07
CA TYR A 273 -13.08 22.15 8.84
C TYR A 273 -14.01 22.89 7.87
N HIS A 274 -15.12 23.45 8.35
CA HIS A 274 -16.01 24.28 7.52
C HIS A 274 -15.28 25.47 6.88
N ASN A 275 -14.47 26.20 7.66
CA ASN A 275 -13.70 27.34 7.15
C ASN A 275 -12.55 26.96 6.20
N MET A 276 -12.16 25.68 6.12
CA MET A 276 -11.10 25.21 5.20
C MET A 276 -11.67 24.58 3.93
N ASN A 277 -12.96 24.23 3.91
CA ASN A 277 -13.64 23.55 2.80
C ASN A 277 -14.65 24.44 2.06
N GLU A 278 -14.95 25.65 2.58
CA GLU A 278 -15.47 26.80 1.82
C GLU A 278 -14.32 27.54 1.11
#